data_AF-A0A970B227-F1
#
_entry.id   AF-A0A970B227-F1
#
_cell.length_a   1.000
_cell.length_b   1.000
_cell.length_c   1.000
_cell.angle_alpha   90.00
_cell.angle_beta   90.00
_cell.angle_gamma   90.00
#
_symmetry.space_group_name_H-M   'P 1'
#
loop_
_entity.id
_entity.type
_entity.pdbx_description
1 polymer ?
#
loop_
_entity_poly.entity_id
_entity_poly.type
_entity_poly.pdbx_seq_one_letter_code
_entity_poly.pdbx_strand_id
1 'polypeptide(L)'
;MKQGEKVAIVGENGSGKTTFILLLSGLYRPQKGKITFVGKDLMDNLGLMRRATSFVFQDFGRYQITVADNIRIGNLYRDLSDQEIKLAAKRSGADEFIEKLDQKYNTFLGTLEEGHTDLSGG
;
A
#
# COMPACT_ATOMS: atom_id res chain seq x y z
N MET A 1 10.10 -6.63 17.31
CA MET A 1 10.67 -5.83 16.20
C MET A 1 11.17 -4.53 16.80
N LYS A 2 12.45 -4.22 16.61
CA LYS A 2 13.05 -2.98 17.07
C LYS A 2 13.02 -1.92 15.97
N GLN A 3 13.05 -0.65 16.36
CA GLN A 3 13.15 0.45 15.41
C GLN A 3 14.43 0.32 14.57
N GLY A 4 14.32 0.50 13.25
CA GLY A 4 15.44 0.38 12.31
C GLY A 4 15.80 -1.05 11.90
N GLU A 5 15.15 -2.05 12.48
CA GLU A 5 15.38 -3.45 12.13
C GLU A 5 14.71 -3.81 10.79
N LYS A 6 15.41 -4.62 9.98
CA LYS A 6 14.83 -5.29 8.81
C LYS A 6 14.60 -6.75 9.16
N VAL A 7 13.35 -7.18 9.15
CA VAL A 7 12.96 -8.57 9.49
C VAL A 7 12.48 -9.27 8.23
N ALA A 8 13.05 -10.43 7.93
CA ALA A 8 12.61 -11.31 6.85
C ALA A 8 11.89 -12.53 7.45
N ILE A 9 10.78 -12.94 6.83
CA ILE A 9 9.98 -14.10 7.24
C ILE A 9 10.03 -15.12 6.12
N VAL A 10 10.64 -16.27 6.38
CA VAL A 10 10.87 -17.34 5.40
C VAL A 10 10.17 -18.60 5.87
N GLY A 11 9.58 -19.33 4.93
CA GLY A 11 8.89 -20.59 5.19
C GLY A 11 8.26 -21.13 3.91
N GLU A 12 7.85 -22.39 3.93
CA GLU A 12 7.23 -23.07 2.78
C GLU A 12 5.88 -22.47 2.36
N ASN A 13 5.42 -22.79 1.15
CA ASN A 13 4.07 -22.40 0.72
C ASN A 13 3.02 -22.97 1.69
N GLY A 14 2.06 -22.15 2.11
CA GLY A 14 1.06 -22.54 3.11
C GLY A 14 1.53 -22.42 4.57
N SER A 15 2.77 -22.00 4.86
CA SER A 15 3.28 -21.85 6.24
C SER A 15 2.66 -20.69 7.04
N GLY A 16 1.63 -20.02 6.52
CA GLY A 16 0.93 -18.93 7.20
C GLY A 16 1.58 -17.54 7.08
N LYS A 17 2.57 -17.32 6.21
CA LYS A 17 3.20 -16.01 6.01
C LYS A 17 2.20 -14.91 5.65
N THR A 18 1.30 -15.18 4.72
CA THR A 18 0.24 -14.25 4.33
C THR A 18 -0.70 -13.97 5.50
N THR A 19 -1.13 -15.01 6.23
CA THR A 19 -1.94 -14.88 7.45
C THR A 19 -1.23 -14.03 8.51
N PHE A 20 0.08 -14.18 8.67
CA PHE A 20 0.87 -13.38 9.60
C PHE A 20 0.84 -11.89 9.22
N ILE A 21 1.02 -11.55 7.95
CA ILE A 21 0.91 -10.16 7.47
C ILE A 21 -0.52 -9.61 7.65
N LEU A 22 -1.56 -10.43 7.40
CA LEU A 22 -2.96 -10.04 7.61
C LEU A 22 -3.30 -9.79 9.08
N LEU A 23 -2.68 -10.52 10.01
CA LEU A 23 -2.81 -10.27 11.44
C LEU A 23 -2.09 -8.97 11.84
N LEU A 24 -0.88 -8.74 11.33
CA LEU A 24 -0.13 -7.50 11.60
C LEU A 24 -0.81 -6.25 11.02
N SER A 25 -1.52 -6.37 9.90
CA SER A 25 -2.31 -5.28 9.33
C SER A 25 -3.66 -5.06 10.03
N GLY A 26 -4.00 -5.91 11.01
CA GLY A 26 -5.27 -5.86 11.71
C GLY A 26 -6.47 -6.16 10.80
N LEU A 27 -6.24 -6.80 9.65
CA LEU A 27 -7.31 -7.33 8.81
C LEU A 27 -7.92 -8.57 9.44
N TYR A 28 -7.13 -9.36 10.18
CA TYR A 28 -7.60 -10.48 11.00
C TYR A 28 -7.40 -10.21 12.49
N ARG A 29 -8.30 -10.77 13.31
CA ARG A 29 -8.16 -10.81 14.77
C ARG A 29 -7.45 -12.10 15.19
N PRO A 30 -6.49 -12.04 16.13
CA PRO A 30 -5.92 -13.23 16.72
C PRO A 30 -6.97 -13.98 17.53
N GLN A 31 -7.01 -15.31 17.41
CA GLN A 31 -7.91 -16.16 18.21
C GLN A 31 -7.44 -16.28 19.67
N LYS A 32 -6.12 -16.23 19.90
CA LYS A 32 -5.48 -16.27 21.22
C LYS A 32 -4.27 -15.34 21.22
N GLY A 33 -3.92 -14.83 22.40
CA GLY A 33 -2.85 -13.85 22.56
C GLY A 33 -3.25 -12.45 22.11
N LYS A 34 -2.28 -11.55 22.04
CA LYS A 34 -2.48 -10.16 21.59
C LYS A 34 -1.29 -9.66 20.78
N ILE A 35 -1.56 -8.73 19.87
CA ILE A 35 -0.54 -8.02 19.11
C ILE A 35 -0.50 -6.60 19.65
N THR A 36 0.70 -6.07 19.87
CA THR A 36 0.86 -4.69 20.37
C THR A 36 1.63 -3.85 19.39
N PHE A 37 1.22 -2.58 19.27
CA PHE A 37 1.88 -1.56 18.47
C PHE A 37 2.20 -0.37 19.38
N VAL A 38 3.49 -0.07 19.56
CA VAL A 38 3.98 0.99 20.47
C VAL A 38 3.41 0.85 21.90
N GLY A 39 3.40 -0.40 22.41
CA GLY A 39 2.92 -0.72 23.75
C GLY A 39 1.39 -0.75 23.93
N LYS A 40 0.62 -0.41 22.89
CA LYS A 40 -0.85 -0.45 22.91
C LYS A 40 -1.37 -1.70 22.20
N ASP A 41 -2.54 -2.20 22.60
CA ASP A 41 -3.20 -3.28 21.87
C ASP A 41 -3.52 -2.83 20.44
N LEU A 42 -3.11 -3.63 19.45
CA LEU A 42 -3.27 -3.31 18.03
C LEU A 42 -4.75 -3.23 17.64
N MET A 43 -5.59 -4.15 18.15
CA MET A 43 -6.99 -4.25 17.74
C MET A 43 -7.82 -3.08 18.27
N ASP A 44 -7.43 -2.52 19.41
CA ASP A 44 -8.09 -1.34 19.99
C ASP A 44 -7.55 -0.02 19.41
N ASN A 45 -6.42 -0.06 18.68
CA ASN A 45 -5.71 1.13 18.18
C ASN A 45 -5.45 1.09 16.66
N LEU A 46 -6.30 0.41 15.89
CA LEU A 46 -6.14 0.23 14.44
C LEU A 46 -5.93 1.54 13.68
N GLY A 47 -6.62 2.62 14.06
CA GLY A 47 -6.47 3.92 13.40
C GLY A 47 -5.07 4.53 13.54
N LEU A 48 -4.43 4.35 14.70
CA LEU A 48 -3.04 4.78 14.92
C LEU A 48 -2.08 3.93 14.10
N MET A 49 -2.26 2.61 14.14
CA MET A 49 -1.42 1.66 13.40
C MET A 49 -1.49 1.94 11.90
N ARG A 50 -2.69 2.04 11.31
CA ARG A 50 -2.88 2.26 9.87
C ARG A 50 -2.31 3.60 9.38
N ARG A 51 -2.25 4.63 10.23
CA ARG A 51 -1.57 5.90 9.90
C ARG A 51 -0.05 5.80 9.91
N ALA A 52 0.50 4.87 10.68
CA ALA A 52 1.93 4.76 10.93
C ALA A 52 2.61 3.63 10.12
N THR A 53 1.84 2.81 9.42
CA THR A 53 2.35 1.63 8.68
C THR A 53 1.72 1.54 7.30
N SER A 54 2.48 1.03 6.33
CA SER A 54 1.99 0.70 4.99
C SER A 54 2.18 -0.80 4.73
N PHE A 55 1.21 -1.41 4.03
CA PHE A 55 1.26 -2.82 3.65
C PHE A 55 1.19 -2.93 2.13
N VAL A 56 2.06 -3.73 1.55
CA VAL A 56 2.05 -4.08 0.12
C VAL A 56 1.73 -5.57 0.03
N PHE A 57 0.61 -5.90 -0.61
CA PHE A 57 0.15 -7.28 -0.78
C PHE A 57 0.55 -7.81 -2.17
N GLN A 58 0.60 -9.15 -2.31
CA GLN A 58 0.92 -9.79 -3.60
C GLN A 58 -0.15 -9.48 -4.66
N ASP A 59 -1.42 -9.50 -4.26
CA ASP A 59 -2.52 -9.05 -5.11
C ASP A 59 -2.74 -7.55 -4.88
N PHE A 60 -2.58 -6.75 -5.93
CA PHE A 60 -2.88 -5.33 -5.90
C PHE A 60 -4.28 -5.07 -6.46
N GLY A 61 -5.02 -4.16 -5.81
CA GLY A 61 -6.31 -3.71 -6.30
C GLY A 61 -6.15 -2.95 -7.62
N ARG A 62 -6.87 -3.38 -8.67
CA ARG A 62 -7.01 -2.60 -9.89
C ARG A 62 -8.16 -1.61 -9.70
N TYR A 63 -7.82 -0.34 -9.60
CA TYR A 63 -8.79 0.74 -9.43
C TYR A 63 -8.96 1.49 -10.74
N GLN A 64 -10.21 1.85 -11.08
CA GLN A 64 -10.54 2.64 -12.27
C GLN A 64 -10.43 4.13 -11.92
N ILE A 65 -9.21 4.63 -11.79
CA ILE A 65 -8.88 5.99 -11.33
C ILE A 65 -7.62 6.49 -12.02
N THR A 66 -7.33 7.78 -11.93
CA THR A 66 -6.08 8.34 -12.46
C THR A 66 -4.86 7.82 -11.70
N VAL A 67 -3.69 7.84 -12.33
CA VAL A 67 -2.39 7.59 -11.67
C VAL A 67 -2.23 8.47 -10.42
N ALA A 68 -2.56 9.75 -10.51
CA ALA A 68 -2.48 10.68 -9.38
C ALA A 68 -3.37 10.25 -8.22
N ASP A 69 -4.61 9.85 -8.51
CA ASP A 69 -5.56 9.38 -7.49
C ASP A 69 -5.13 8.05 -6.88
N ASN A 70 -4.55 7.15 -7.67
CA ASN A 70 -4.01 5.89 -7.16
C ASN A 70 -2.92 6.12 -6.11
N ILE A 71 -2.02 7.08 -6.35
CA ILE A 71 -1.00 7.48 -5.37
C ILE A 71 -1.66 8.20 -4.18
N ARG A 72 -2.66 9.06 -4.43
CA ARG A 72 -3.36 9.85 -3.40
C ARG A 72 -4.08 8.97 -2.37
N ILE A 73 -4.67 7.86 -2.81
CA ILE A 73 -5.32 6.87 -1.92
C ILE A 73 -4.33 6.28 -0.89
N GLY A 74 -3.02 6.30 -1.17
CA GLY A 74 -2.00 5.88 -0.22
C GLY A 74 -1.99 6.69 1.09
N ASN A 75 -2.59 7.89 1.12
CA ASN A 75 -2.77 8.67 2.35
C ASN A 75 -4.07 9.49 2.31
N LEU A 76 -5.16 8.89 2.79
CA LEU A 76 -6.48 9.52 2.90
C LEU A 76 -6.66 10.40 4.16
N TYR A 77 -5.63 10.56 5.00
CA TYR A 77 -5.73 11.31 6.26
C TYR A 77 -5.50 12.81 6.09
N ARG A 78 -5.06 13.24 4.90
CA ARG A 78 -4.89 14.64 4.53
C ARG A 78 -4.93 14.78 3.01
N ASP A 79 -5.23 15.97 2.55
CA ASP A 79 -5.07 16.29 1.14
C ASP A 79 -3.59 16.34 0.76
N LEU A 80 -3.27 15.72 -0.37
CA LEU A 80 -1.94 15.72 -0.97
C LEU A 80 -1.92 16.64 -2.18
N SER A 81 -0.97 17.57 -2.17
CA SER A 81 -0.69 18.42 -3.33
C SER A 81 -0.06 17.61 -4.46
N ASP A 82 -0.20 18.09 -5.70
CA ASP A 82 0.39 17.44 -6.87
C ASP A 82 1.93 17.34 -6.79
N GLN A 83 2.57 18.29 -6.10
CA GLN A 83 4.01 18.23 -5.85
C GLN A 83 4.39 17.06 -4.93
N GLU A 84 3.58 16.78 -3.91
CA GLU A 84 3.80 15.65 -3.01
C GLU A 84 3.54 14.32 -3.71
N ILE A 85 2.53 14.25 -4.58
CA ILE A 85 2.25 13.08 -5.42
C ILE A 85 3.45 12.79 -6.33
N LYS A 86 3.96 13.81 -7.04
CA LYS A 86 5.15 13.67 -7.89
C LYS A 86 6.39 13.26 -7.09
N LEU A 87 6.58 13.83 -5.90
CA LEU A 87 7.69 13.47 -5.04
C LEU A 87 7.60 12.02 -4.57
N ALA A 88 6.40 11.53 -4.25
CA ALA A 88 6.18 10.14 -3.88
C ALA A 88 6.52 9.19 -5.04
N ALA A 89 6.06 9.49 -6.26
CA ALA A 89 6.38 8.73 -7.45
C ALA A 89 7.89 8.71 -7.77
N LYS A 90 8.59 9.84 -7.57
CA LYS A 90 10.05 9.90 -7.73
C LYS A 90 10.78 9.02 -6.74
N ARG A 91 10.32 9.01 -5.48
CA ARG A 91 10.92 8.19 -4.42
C ARG A 91 10.70 6.69 -4.61
N SER A 92 9.60 6.29 -5.26
CA SER A 92 9.35 4.88 -5.60
C SER A 92 9.99 4.44 -6.92
N GLY A 93 10.50 5.37 -7.72
CA GLY A 93 10.98 5.12 -9.09
C GLY A 93 9.86 5.05 -10.15
N ALA A 94 8.60 5.26 -9.76
CA ALA A 94 7.46 5.22 -10.68
C ALA A 94 7.39 6.43 -11.62
N ASP A 95 8.00 7.57 -11.25
CA ASP A 95 7.93 8.82 -12.04
C ASP A 95 8.42 8.63 -13.49
N GLU A 96 9.53 7.91 -13.70
CA GLU A 96 10.07 7.65 -15.04
C GLU A 96 9.14 6.85 -15.93
N PHE A 97 8.37 5.94 -15.33
CA PHE A 97 7.37 5.17 -16.03
C PHE A 97 6.13 6.03 -16.32
N ILE A 98 5.64 6.77 -15.32
CA ILE A 98 4.45 7.63 -15.44
C ILE A 98 4.65 8.71 -16.51
N GLU A 99 5.83 9.31 -16.60
CA GLU A 99 6.15 10.34 -17.60
C GLU A 99 6.11 9.84 -19.05
N LYS A 100 6.13 8.52 -19.28
CA LYS A 100 6.00 7.90 -20.60
C LYS A 100 4.55 7.66 -21.01
N LEU A 101 3.59 7.81 -20.09
CA LEU A 101 2.16 7.65 -20.40
C LEU A 101 1.61 8.90 -21.10
N ASP A 102 0.66 8.73 -22.01
CA ASP A 102 0.08 9.81 -22.83
C ASP A 102 -0.44 10.99 -22.00
N GLN A 103 -1.15 10.71 -20.91
CA GLN A 103 -1.72 11.70 -20.00
C GLN A 103 -0.94 11.79 -18.66
N LYS A 104 0.21 11.13 -18.57
CA LYS A 104 1.08 11.11 -17.38
C LYS A 104 0.32 10.76 -16.10
N TYR A 105 0.27 11.69 -15.14
CA TYR A 105 -0.43 11.55 -13.86
C TYR A 105 -1.96 11.54 -13.99
N ASN A 106 -2.49 12.06 -15.10
CA ASN A 106 -3.93 12.05 -15.39
C ASN A 106 -4.36 10.81 -16.19
N THR A 107 -3.43 9.92 -16.54
CA THR A 107 -3.76 8.65 -17.21
C THR A 107 -4.68 7.83 -16.33
N PHE A 108 -5.82 7.44 -16.88
CA PHE A 108 -6.75 6.52 -16.23
C PHE A 108 -6.19 5.09 -16.26
N LEU A 109 -6.09 4.51 -15.08
CA LEU A 109 -5.72 3.12 -14.87
C LEU A 109 -6.97 2.25 -14.92
N GLY A 110 -6.83 1.02 -15.42
CA GLY A 110 -7.92 0.06 -15.51
C GLY A 110 -8.24 -0.32 -16.94
N THR A 111 -9.48 -0.75 -17.20
CA THR A 111 -9.87 -1.39 -18.47
C THR A 111 -11.26 -0.98 -18.96
N LEU A 112 -11.97 -0.14 -18.21
CA LEU A 112 -13.39 0.14 -18.48
C LEU A 112 -13.62 1.48 -19.18
N GLU A 113 -12.65 2.39 -19.21
CA GLU A 113 -12.76 3.69 -19.90
C GLU A 113 -11.99 3.73 -21.23
N GLU A 114 -12.45 4.49 -22.22
CA GLU A 114 -11.70 4.72 -23.45
C GLU A 114 -10.39 5.48 -23.16
N GLY A 115 -9.25 5.02 -23.68
CA GLY A 115 -7.93 5.61 -23.41
C GLY A 115 -7.22 5.12 -22.13
N HIS A 116 -7.72 4.04 -21.52
CA HIS A 116 -7.10 3.42 -20.35
C HIS A 116 -5.73 2.80 -20.65
N THR A 117 -4.89 2.68 -19.60
CA THR A 117 -3.69 1.84 -19.63
C THR A 117 -3.80 0.74 -18.56
N ASP A 118 -3.69 -0.54 -18.95
CA ASP A 118 -3.49 -1.64 -18.00
C ASP A 118 -2.00 -1.74 -17.67
N LEU A 119 -1.67 -1.71 -16.38
CA LEU A 119 -0.29 -1.81 -15.91
C LEU A 119 0.06 -3.28 -15.72
N SER A 120 1.17 -3.73 -16.32
CA SER A 120 1.79 -5.00 -15.91
C SER A 120 2.25 -4.90 -14.46
N GLY A 121 2.19 -6.01 -13.73
CA GLY A 121 2.54 -6.05 -12.30
C GLY A 121 4.03 -5.87 -11.97
N GLY A 122 4.85 -5.42 -12.92
CA GLY A 122 6.30 -5.23 -12.80
C GLY A 122 6.82 -4.24 -13.82
#